data_AF-A0A849TI01-F1
#
_entry.id   AF-A0A849TI01-F1
#
_cell.length_a   1.000
_cell.length_b   1.000
_cell.length_c   1.000
_cell.angle_alpha   90.00
_cell.angle_beta   90.00
_cell.angle_gamma   90.00
#
_symmetry.space_group_name_H-M   'P 1'
#
loop_
_entity.id
_entity.type
_entity.pdbx_description
1 polymer ?
#
loop_
_entity_poly.entity_id
_entity_poly.type
_entity_poly.pdbx_seq_one_letter_code
_entity_poly.pdbx_strand_id
1 'polypeptide(L)' 'MLGLADSDDERLKAFGIMLQAWEDGADNGVAPEMMAYAALYTGLTDLVGSFGEDHVATLVEGLKARVLKGEFSVRGGRTQ' A
#
# COMPACT_ATOMS: atom_id res chain seq x y z
N MET A 1 4.69 28.35 6.32
CA MET A 1 5.38 27.08 6.59
C MET A 1 4.46 26.23 7.46
N LEU A 2 3.36 25.71 6.89
CA LEU A 2 2.30 24.97 7.61
C LEU A 2 1.78 23.74 6.84
N GLY A 3 2.13 23.55 5.57
CA GLY A 3 1.57 22.46 4.75
C GLY A 3 2.30 21.11 4.81
N LEU A 4 3.47 21.02 5.47
CA LEU A 4 4.23 19.77 5.55
C LEU A 4 3.81 18.90 6.75
N ALA A 5 3.48 19.53 7.87
CA ALA A 5 3.00 18.81 9.06
C ALA A 5 1.63 18.18 8.82
N ASP A 6 0.70 18.93 8.20
CA ASP A 6 -0.63 18.41 7.83
C ASP A 6 -0.55 17.23 6.86
N SER A 7 0.38 17.25 5.90
CA SER A 7 0.55 16.13 4.95
C SER A 7 1.13 14.87 5.58
N ASP A 8 2.04 15.04 6.55
CA ASP A 8 2.61 13.92 7.30
C ASP A 8 1.54 13.31 8.22
N ASP A 9 0.72 14.15 8.85
CA ASP A 9 -0.42 13.71 9.68
C ASP A 9 -1.49 12.98 8.84
N GLU A 10 -1.82 13.48 7.65
CA GLU A 10 -2.74 12.81 6.71
C GLU A 10 -2.20 11.46 6.26
N ARG A 11 -0.89 11.38 5.92
CA ARG A 11 -0.24 10.13 5.53
C ARG A 11 -0.24 9.12 6.67
N LEU A 12 0.11 9.54 7.89
CA LEU A 12 0.12 8.68 9.07
C LEU A 12 -1.30 8.19 9.40
N LYS A 13 -2.30 9.07 9.28
CA LYS A 13 -3.71 8.72 9.46
C LYS A 13 -4.17 7.69 8.43
N ALA A 14 -3.87 7.89 7.14
CA ALA A 14 -4.21 6.94 6.09
C ALA A 14 -3.56 5.57 6.33
N PHE A 15 -2.30 5.55 6.79
CA PHE A 15 -1.61 4.33 7.15
C PHE A 15 -2.28 3.62 8.34
N GLY A 16 -2.65 4.36 9.39
CA GLY A 16 -3.38 3.81 10.53
C GLY A 16 -4.71 3.17 10.13
N ILE A 17 -5.48 3.83 9.26
CA ILE A 17 -6.75 3.27 8.74
C ILE A 17 -6.51 1.96 7.97
N MET A 18 -5.47 1.90 7.15
CA MET A 18 -5.13 0.66 6.43
C MET A 18 -4.72 -0.47 7.37
N LEU A 19 -3.99 -0.19 8.45
CA LEU A 19 -3.65 -1.21 9.45
C LEU A 19 -4.90 -1.74 10.15
N GLN A 20 -5.83 -0.87 10.51
CA GLN A 20 -7.12 -1.27 11.11
C GLN A 20 -7.93 -2.14 10.15
N ALA A 21 -7.97 -1.81 8.85
CA ALA A 21 -8.63 -2.65 7.86
C ALA A 21 -8.02 -4.07 7.77
N TRP A 22 -6.72 -4.22 8.03
CA TRP A 22 -6.06 -5.53 8.10
C TRP A 22 -6.42 -6.33 9.35
N GLU A 23 -6.56 -5.66 10.50
CA GLU A 23 -7.06 -6.26 11.74
C GLU A 23 -8.51 -6.73 11.53
N ASP A 24 -9.37 -5.88 11.00
CA ASP A 24 -10.77 -6.21 10.68
C ASP A 24 -10.86 -7.39 9.69
N GLY A 25 -10.02 -7.41 8.66
CA GLY A 25 -9.97 -8.50 7.68
C GLY A 25 -9.61 -9.84 8.34
N ALA A 26 -8.61 -9.83 9.23
CA ALA A 26 -8.20 -11.02 9.98
C ALA A 26 -9.32 -11.52 10.90
N ASP A 27 -10.01 -10.63 11.60
CA ASP A 27 -11.14 -10.95 12.48
C ASP A 27 -12.32 -11.58 11.73
N ASN A 28 -12.48 -11.25 10.45
CA ASN A 28 -13.48 -11.82 9.55
C ASN A 28 -13.00 -13.07 8.79
N GLY A 29 -11.81 -13.60 9.11
CA GLY A 29 -11.25 -14.79 8.47
C GLY A 29 -10.73 -14.57 7.05
N VAL A 30 -10.47 -13.33 6.65
CA VAL A 30 -9.87 -13.00 5.35
C VAL A 30 -8.35 -13.19 5.44
N ALA A 31 -7.79 -13.97 4.51
CA ALA A 31 -6.35 -14.17 4.45
C ALA A 31 -5.61 -12.84 4.14
N PRO A 32 -4.48 -12.54 4.80
CA PRO A 32 -3.72 -11.30 4.56
C PRO A 32 -3.33 -11.08 3.10
N GLU A 33 -3.07 -12.15 2.35
CA GLU A 33 -2.76 -12.09 0.93
C GLU A 33 -3.96 -11.59 0.11
N MET A 34 -5.18 -12.00 0.46
CA MET A 34 -6.40 -11.54 -0.20
C MET A 34 -6.66 -10.06 0.10
N MET A 35 -6.41 -9.62 1.34
CA MET A 35 -6.44 -8.20 1.70
C MET A 35 -5.43 -7.39 0.87
N ALA A 36 -4.21 -7.90 0.69
CA ALA A 36 -3.20 -7.24 -0.13
C ALA A 36 -3.61 -7.13 -1.60
N TYR A 37 -4.16 -8.20 -2.19
CA TYR A 37 -4.69 -8.14 -3.57
C TYR A 37 -5.82 -7.15 -3.71
N ALA A 38 -6.77 -7.13 -2.77
CA ALA A 38 -7.88 -6.18 -2.77
C ALA A 38 -7.38 -4.73 -2.66
N ALA A 39 -6.46 -4.45 -1.74
CA ALA A 39 -5.89 -3.11 -1.57
C ALA A 39 -5.12 -2.64 -2.81
N LEU A 40 -4.33 -3.52 -3.45
CA LEU A 40 -3.66 -3.21 -4.71
C LEU A 40 -4.66 -2.89 -5.82
N TYR A 41 -5.70 -3.71 -5.98
CA TYR A 41 -6.73 -3.48 -6.98
C TYR A 41 -7.46 -2.16 -6.76
N THR A 42 -7.92 -1.89 -5.55
CA THR A 42 -8.62 -0.65 -5.19
C THR A 42 -7.71 0.57 -5.39
N GLY A 43 -6.49 0.51 -4.87
CA GLY A 43 -5.53 1.61 -5.00
C GLY A 43 -5.19 1.92 -6.47
N LEU A 44 -4.94 0.90 -7.29
CA LEU A 44 -4.69 1.11 -8.72
C LEU A 44 -5.93 1.65 -9.45
N THR A 45 -7.13 1.19 -9.10
CA THR A 45 -8.39 1.69 -9.67
C THR A 45 -8.58 3.18 -9.38
N ASP A 46 -8.37 3.61 -8.13
CA ASP A 46 -8.49 5.02 -7.73
C ASP A 46 -7.43 5.90 -8.41
N LEU A 47 -6.20 5.41 -8.50
CA LEU A 47 -5.12 6.12 -9.19
C LEU A 47 -5.40 6.24 -10.69
N VAL A 48 -5.91 5.19 -11.35
CA VAL A 48 -6.27 5.24 -12.77
C VAL A 48 -7.44 6.20 -12.99
N GLY A 49 -8.44 6.19 -12.11
CA GLY A 49 -9.56 7.13 -12.17
C GLY A 49 -9.11 8.59 -12.01
N SER A 50 -8.08 8.85 -11.22
CA SER A 50 -7.57 10.20 -10.94
C SER A 50 -6.56 10.71 -11.95
N PHE A 51 -5.70 9.82 -12.49
CA PHE A 51 -4.51 10.20 -13.27
C PHE A 51 -4.43 9.54 -14.66
N GLY A 52 -5.29 8.58 -14.98
CA GLY A 52 -5.29 7.83 -16.24
C GLY A 52 -4.31 6.66 -16.28
N GLU A 53 -4.56 5.72 -17.20
CA GLU A 53 -3.85 4.44 -17.30
C GLU A 53 -2.34 4.60 -17.56
N ASP A 54 -1.95 5.51 -18.47
CA ASP A 54 -0.53 5.69 -18.86
C ASP A 54 0.35 6.16 -17.68
N HIS A 55 -0.18 7.07 -16.84
CA HIS A 55 0.54 7.55 -15.65
C HIS A 55 0.70 6.44 -14.62
N VAL A 56 -0.34 5.64 -14.40
CA VAL A 56 -0.32 4.55 -13.43
C VAL A 56 0.54 3.38 -13.91
N ALA A 57 0.54 3.08 -15.22
CA ALA A 57 1.44 2.10 -15.82
C ALA A 57 2.92 2.46 -15.56
N THR A 58 3.27 3.74 -15.74
CA THR A 58 4.62 4.24 -15.44
C THR A 58 4.99 4.07 -13.96
N LEU A 59 4.05 4.36 -13.05
CA LEU A 59 4.23 4.15 -11.62
C LEU A 59 4.47 2.67 -11.28
N VAL A 60 3.66 1.76 -11.84
CA VAL A 60 3.74 0.32 -11.59
C VAL A 60 5.05 -0.29 -12.12
N GLU A 61 5.56 0.16 -13.27
CA GLU A 61 6.88 -0.25 -13.76
C GLU A 61 8.00 0.09 -12.76
N GLY A 62 7.90 1.23 -12.07
CA GLY A 62 8.81 1.59 -10.98
C GLY A 62 8.75 0.60 -9.80
N LEU A 63 7.56 0.09 -9.46
CA LEU A 63 7.38 -0.87 -8.38
C LEU A 63 8.05 -2.21 -8.68
N LYS A 64 8.00 -2.68 -9.93
CA LYS A 64 8.68 -3.91 -10.37
C LYS A 64 10.17 -3.89 -10.01
N ALA A 65 10.86 -2.80 -10.31
CA ALA A 65 12.28 -2.66 -9.99
C ALA A 65 12.56 -2.73 -8.48
N ARG A 66 11.66 -2.18 -7.65
CA ARG A 66 11.76 -2.18 -6.18
C ARG A 66 11.53 -3.58 -5.60
N VAL A 67 10.54 -4.31 -6.11
CA VAL A 67 10.28 -5.71 -5.76
C VAL A 67 11.52 -6.57 -6.06
N LEU A 68 12.10 -6.45 -7.25
CA LEU A 68 13.29 -7.21 -7.66
C LEU A 68 14.53 -6.87 -6.82
N LYS A 69 14.62 -5.67 -6.26
CA LYS A 69 15.67 -5.27 -5.31
C LYS A 69 15.44 -5.81 -3.89
N GLY A 70 14.31 -6.47 -3.64
CA GLY A 70 13.92 -7.00 -2.34
C GLY A 70 13.53 -5.90 -1.35
N GLU A 71 13.06 -4.74 -1.82
CA GLU A 71 12.69 -3.62 -0.96
C GLU A 71 11.49 -3.95 -0.05
N PHE A 72 10.61 -4.83 -0.51
CA PHE A 72 9.44 -5.30 0.25
C PHE A 72 9.68 -6.66 0.93
N SER A 73 10.89 -7.22 0.81
CA SER A 73 11.25 -8.45 1.50
C SER A 73 11.66 -8.11 2.93
N VAL A 74 11.11 -8.83 3.91
CA VAL A 74 11.52 -8.69 5.31
C VAL A 74 12.97 -9.16 5.44
N ARG A 75 13.93 -8.22 5.46
CA ARG A 75 15.32 -8.52 5.79
C ARG A 75 15.45 -8.64 7.32
N GLY A 76 15.06 -9.79 7.85
CA GLY A 76 15.26 -10.14 9.26
C GLY A 76 13.96 -10.31 10.05
N GLY A 77 13.35 -11.48 9.93
CA GLY A 77 12.54 -12.06 11.01
C GLY A 77 13.43 -13.03 11.79
N ARG A 78 13.65 -12.73 13.08
CA ARG A 78 14.36 -13.59 14.04
C ARG A 78 13.85 -15.03 13.97
N THR A 79 14.79 -15.98 14.00
CA THR A 79 14.64 -17.39 14.38
C THR A 79 13.22 -17.97 14.35
N GLN A 80 12.95 -18.82 13.37
CA GLN A 80 12.17 -20.06 13.56
C GLN A 80 12.86 -21.18 12.81
#